data_AF-A0A1T5EFU8-F1
#
_entry.id   AF-A0A1T5EFU8-F1
#
_cell.length_a   1.000
_cell.length_b   1.000
_cell.length_c   1.000
_cell.angle_alpha   90.00
_cell.angle_beta   90.00
_cell.angle_gamma   90.00
#
_symmetry.space_group_name_H-M   'P 1'
#
loop_
_entity.id
_entity.type
_entity.pdbx_description
1 polymer ?
#
loop_
_entity_poly.entity_id
_entity_poly.type
_entity_poly.pdbx_seq_one_letter_code
_entity_poly.pdbx_strand_id
1 'polypeptide(L)'
;MAIIDVVKFDGLKSRDWIVYKHPSDQLVLGTQLTVKEGQVAIFMKDGQIADIFEPGRYTLTTENLPILRGLVNIPFGGTTPFPAEVYFLNTLTKLDIPWGTADPMQVIDPKFKIKLRIRAFGQMGMKLSNHKVFFTELIGAMPQAEAVNYERIYDFYRSLIIQKVKVIISGMIINDQISALEIQPRLEEISDKVKEKITEEIAKYGLDVSTFYVQSVSFPDEDFAKINRILEDQAAFDIMGDKNYAMKRSFDVYQDAARNEGGVSGAMAAGGMGIGVGAGIMHSMQTQMPNPMMQQSAQPQAAMQKCPSCGADNPANSKFCCNCGKPMVIPKITCPGCGAQVAEGSKFCNECGMSLVPKVCECGATLAPGSKFCNNCGKKVD
;
A
#
# COMPACT_ATOMS: atom_id res chain seq x y z
N MET A 1 42.73 38.19 7.77
CA MET A 1 42.28 36.79 7.63
C MET A 1 42.02 36.28 9.04
N ALA A 2 40.89 35.62 9.29
CA ALA A 2 40.53 35.20 10.65
C ALA A 2 41.61 34.26 11.20
N ILE A 3 42.18 34.62 12.35
CA ILE A 3 43.32 33.94 13.01
C ILE A 3 42.86 32.61 13.66
N ILE A 4 41.56 32.32 13.66
CA ILE A 4 40.95 31.14 14.26
C ILE A 4 39.83 30.65 13.34
N ASP A 5 39.98 29.44 12.82
CA ASP A 5 38.91 28.77 12.10
C ASP A 5 37.85 28.27 13.10
N VAL A 6 36.57 28.41 12.76
CA VAL A 6 35.45 28.07 13.66
C VAL A 6 34.58 27.02 12.99
N VAL A 7 34.62 25.82 13.54
CA VAL A 7 33.78 24.70 13.11
C VAL A 7 32.54 24.66 14.00
N LYS A 8 31.37 24.91 13.39
CA LYS A 8 30.09 24.84 14.07
C LYS A 8 28.99 24.48 13.09
N PHE A 9 27.89 23.95 13.62
CA PHE A 9 26.69 23.72 12.84
C PHE A 9 25.48 24.36 13.51
N ASP A 10 24.91 25.36 12.84
CA ASP A 10 23.78 26.12 13.37
C ASP A 10 22.42 25.45 13.12
N GLY A 11 22.40 24.30 12.42
CA GLY A 11 21.19 23.60 11.97
C GLY A 11 20.83 23.96 10.52
N LEU A 12 19.88 23.22 9.95
CA LEU A 12 19.25 23.55 8.66
C LEU A 12 17.96 24.35 8.89
N LYS A 13 17.39 24.89 7.81
CA LYS A 13 16.05 25.51 7.84
C LYS A 13 14.98 24.51 8.33
N SER A 14 15.12 23.26 7.93
CA SER A 14 14.30 22.16 8.44
C SER A 14 14.96 21.53 9.67
N ARG A 15 14.14 21.12 10.64
CA ARG A 15 14.59 20.29 11.77
C ARG A 15 14.74 18.81 11.40
N ASP A 16 14.41 18.45 10.15
CA ASP A 16 14.54 17.11 9.62
C ASP A 16 15.98 16.83 9.14
N TRP A 17 16.87 16.63 10.10
CA TRP A 17 18.24 16.21 9.88
C TRP A 17 18.70 15.36 11.08
N ILE A 18 19.51 14.34 10.81
CA ILE A 18 20.11 13.47 11.82
C ILE A 18 21.64 13.46 11.75
N VAL A 19 22.21 13.63 10.55
CA VAL A 19 23.66 13.81 10.36
C VAL A 19 23.92 14.98 9.43
N TYR A 20 24.97 15.73 9.70
CA TYR A 20 25.51 16.76 8.81
C TYR A 20 27.03 16.66 8.76
N LYS A 21 27.60 16.53 7.55
CA LYS A 21 29.06 16.60 7.36
C LYS A 21 29.48 18.05 7.16
N HIS A 22 30.42 18.52 7.97
CA HIS A 22 30.98 19.86 7.84
C HIS A 22 31.66 20.04 6.47
N PRO A 23 31.57 21.22 5.82
CA PRO A 23 32.08 21.42 4.47
C PRO A 23 33.61 21.38 4.36
N SER A 24 34.32 21.91 5.35
CA SER A 24 35.80 21.89 5.37
C SER A 24 36.31 20.58 5.95
N ASP A 25 37.25 19.96 5.24
CA ASP A 25 38.06 18.82 5.69
C ASP A 25 39.52 19.20 5.99
N GLN A 26 39.87 20.49 5.86
CA GLN A 26 41.19 21.04 6.19
C GLN A 26 41.06 21.83 7.48
N LEU A 27 41.55 21.26 8.58
CA LEU A 27 41.48 21.88 9.90
C LEU A 27 42.86 22.33 10.37
N VAL A 28 42.89 23.37 11.19
CA VAL A 28 44.12 23.98 11.71
C VAL A 28 44.20 23.73 13.22
N LEU A 29 45.40 23.55 13.77
CA LEU A 29 45.53 23.43 15.23
C LEU A 29 45.12 24.74 15.89
N GLY A 30 44.28 24.66 16.92
CA GLY A 30 43.67 25.83 17.56
C GLY A 30 42.29 26.22 17.00
N THR A 31 41.80 25.52 15.96
CA THR A 31 40.40 25.65 15.49
C THR A 31 39.43 25.51 16.65
N GLN A 32 38.42 26.38 16.70
CA GLN A 32 37.36 26.33 17.70
C GLN A 32 36.21 25.46 17.18
N LEU A 33 35.99 24.32 17.82
CA LEU A 33 34.82 23.48 17.61
C LEU A 33 33.72 23.89 18.59
N THR A 34 32.56 24.31 18.08
CA THR A 34 31.38 24.59 18.91
C THR A 34 30.28 23.59 18.59
N VAL A 35 29.91 22.80 19.59
CA VAL A 35 28.81 21.83 19.56
C VAL A 35 27.64 22.39 20.35
N LYS A 36 26.46 22.48 19.74
CA LYS A 36 25.27 23.02 20.42
C LYS A 36 24.53 21.95 21.21
N GLU A 37 23.67 22.40 22.12
CA GLU A 37 22.68 21.53 22.77
C GLU A 37 21.84 20.77 21.74
N GLY A 38 21.55 19.50 22.04
CA GLY A 38 20.85 18.61 21.12
C GLY A 38 21.71 18.11 19.96
N GLN A 39 23.03 18.28 20.03
CA GLN A 39 23.97 17.78 19.03
C GLN A 39 25.18 17.11 19.70
N VAL A 40 25.82 16.21 18.96
CA VAL A 40 27.20 15.77 19.22
C VAL A 40 28.03 15.97 17.96
N ALA A 41 29.34 16.12 18.11
CA ALA A 41 30.26 16.17 16.97
C ALA A 41 31.20 14.96 16.98
N ILE A 42 31.23 14.21 15.87
CA ILE A 42 32.19 13.12 15.64
C ILE A 42 33.36 13.70 14.83
N PHE A 43 34.56 13.54 15.37
CA PHE A 43 35.80 13.95 14.72
C PHE A 43 36.49 12.73 14.11
N MET A 44 36.65 12.75 12.80
CA MET A 44 37.22 11.67 12.00
C MET A 44 38.61 12.03 11.51
N LYS A 45 39.55 11.10 11.66
CA LYS A 45 40.92 11.23 11.15
C LYS A 45 41.34 9.94 10.49
N ASP A 46 41.85 10.04 9.26
CA ASP A 46 42.39 8.91 8.48
C ASP A 46 41.41 7.71 8.41
N GLY A 47 40.12 8.01 8.25
CA GLY A 47 39.05 7.02 8.15
C GLY A 47 38.58 6.41 9.47
N GLN A 48 39.09 6.87 10.62
CA GLN A 48 38.71 6.36 11.94
C GLN A 48 38.11 7.47 12.82
N ILE A 49 37.20 7.09 13.72
CA ILE A 49 36.70 7.99 14.77
C ILE A 49 37.86 8.26 15.72
N ALA A 50 38.30 9.52 15.75
CA ALA A 50 39.35 9.96 16.64
C ALA A 50 38.79 10.40 17.98
N ASP A 51 37.65 11.12 17.99
CA ASP A 51 36.97 11.53 19.22
C ASP A 51 35.50 11.92 18.98
N ILE A 52 34.72 12.03 20.06
CA ILE A 52 33.32 12.45 20.07
C ILE A 52 33.14 13.57 21.10
N PHE A 53 32.69 14.73 20.63
CA PHE A 53 32.50 15.93 21.42
C PHE A 53 31.02 16.14 21.77
N GLU A 54 30.72 16.19 23.07
CA GLU A 54 29.41 16.55 23.65
C GLU A 54 29.13 18.06 23.52
N PRO A 55 27.91 18.56 23.81
CA PRO A 55 27.61 20.00 23.78
C PRO A 55 28.64 20.84 24.54
N GLY A 56 29.18 21.87 23.88
CA GLY A 56 30.26 22.69 24.46
C GLY A 56 31.13 23.38 23.40
N ARG A 57 32.11 24.13 23.88
CA ARG A 57 33.14 24.76 23.04
C ARG A 57 34.49 24.14 23.35
N TYR A 58 35.18 23.69 22.30
CA TYR A 58 36.45 23.00 22.37
C TYR A 58 37.47 23.69 21.48
N THR A 59 38.71 23.74 21.93
CA THR A 59 39.85 24.14 21.09
C THR A 59 40.51 22.85 20.60
N LEU A 60 40.63 22.66 19.30
CA LEU A 60 41.28 21.46 18.75
C LEU A 60 42.80 21.55 18.96
N THR A 61 43.32 20.81 19.93
CA THR A 61 44.75 20.73 20.26
C THR A 61 45.19 19.26 20.26
N THR A 62 46.47 19.02 20.50
CA THR A 62 47.00 17.65 20.62
C THR A 62 46.82 17.05 22.02
N GLU A 63 46.32 17.86 22.97
CA GLU A 63 46.00 17.44 24.34
C GLU A 63 44.64 16.77 24.42
N ASN A 64 43.61 17.36 23.77
CA ASN A 64 42.27 16.78 23.72
C ASN A 64 42.12 15.70 22.64
N LEU A 65 42.99 15.66 21.64
CA LEU A 65 43.00 14.61 20.61
C LEU A 65 44.35 13.87 20.61
N PRO A 66 44.48 12.76 21.35
CA PRO A 66 45.72 11.99 21.42
C PRO A 66 46.23 11.52 20.06
N ILE A 67 45.32 11.24 19.12
CA ILE A 67 45.64 10.84 17.73
C ILE A 67 46.36 11.98 16.97
N LEU A 68 46.14 13.25 17.35
CA LEU A 68 46.84 14.38 16.74
C LEU A 68 48.27 14.57 17.28
N ARG A 69 48.73 13.84 18.31
CA ARG A 69 50.10 13.95 18.83
C ARG A 69 51.18 13.68 17.78
N GLY A 70 50.90 12.85 16.78
CA GLY A 70 51.81 12.60 15.65
C GLY A 70 52.06 13.81 14.75
N LEU A 71 51.19 14.84 14.80
CA LEU A 71 51.29 16.06 13.99
C LEU A 71 52.09 17.18 14.69
N VAL A 72 52.50 16.99 15.95
CA VAL A 72 53.20 18.01 16.76
C VAL A 72 54.61 18.32 16.23
N ASN A 73 55.20 17.43 15.42
CA ASN A 73 56.54 17.60 14.86
C ASN A 73 56.59 18.52 13.63
N ILE A 74 55.50 19.21 13.28
CA ILE A 74 55.48 20.14 12.15
C ILE A 74 56.05 21.50 12.62
N PRO A 75 57.17 22.00 12.05
CA PRO A 75 57.86 23.21 12.50
C PRO A 75 57.09 24.52 12.22
N PHE A 76 55.87 24.43 11.70
CA PHE A 76 55.05 25.55 11.23
C PHE A 76 53.88 25.81 12.21
N GLY A 77 54.21 26.38 13.37
CA GLY A 77 53.40 27.34 14.13
C GLY A 77 51.88 27.15 14.24
N GLY A 78 51.35 25.93 14.29
CA GLY A 78 49.91 25.66 14.43
C GLY A 78 49.06 26.04 13.21
N THR A 79 49.59 26.70 12.18
CA THR A 79 48.87 27.19 11.00
C THR A 79 48.80 26.18 9.85
N THR A 80 49.43 25.01 9.99
CA THR A 80 49.42 23.98 8.95
C THR A 80 48.08 23.25 8.96
N PRO A 81 47.30 23.32 7.86
CA PRO A 81 46.07 22.55 7.77
C PRO A 81 46.39 21.05 7.71
N PHE A 82 45.57 20.25 8.36
CA PHE A 82 45.61 18.80 8.29
C PHE A 82 44.24 18.25 7.86
N PRO A 83 44.22 17.13 7.11
CA PRO A 83 42.98 16.53 6.65
C PRO A 83 42.27 15.85 7.83
N ALA A 84 41.06 16.28 8.14
CA ALA A 84 40.18 15.69 9.15
C ALA A 84 38.73 16.12 8.89
N GLU A 85 37.78 15.26 9.24
CA GLU A 85 36.36 15.51 8.98
C GLU A 85 35.58 15.67 10.28
N VAL A 86 34.59 16.56 10.30
CA VAL A 86 33.70 16.76 11.45
C VAL A 86 32.27 16.50 11.01
N TYR A 87 31.60 15.66 11.77
CA TYR A 87 30.21 15.30 11.57
C TYR A 87 29.38 15.75 12.76
N PHE A 88 28.30 16.47 12.52
CA PHE A 88 27.33 16.83 13.56
C PHE A 88 26.17 15.86 13.51
N LEU A 89 25.83 15.26 14.65
CA LEU A 89 24.70 14.35 14.79
C LEU A 89 23.63 14.99 15.68
N ASN A 90 22.36 14.81 15.30
CA ASN A 90 21.22 15.31 16.06
C ASN A 90 20.84 14.31 17.16
N THR A 91 20.76 14.76 18.40
CA THR A 91 20.39 13.93 19.55
C THR A 91 18.97 14.20 20.05
N LEU A 92 18.26 15.13 19.44
CA LEU A 92 16.87 15.40 19.76
C LEU A 92 15.97 14.26 19.30
N THR A 93 14.92 13.96 20.08
CA THR A 93 13.89 13.01 19.66
C THR A 93 13.04 13.60 18.53
N LYS A 94 12.96 12.88 17.41
CA LYS A 94 12.01 13.13 16.32
C LYS A 94 10.74 12.34 16.60
N LEU A 95 9.60 13.00 16.82
CA LEU A 95 8.36 12.35 17.29
C LEU A 95 7.35 12.03 16.19
N ASP A 96 7.52 12.61 15.01
CA ASP A 96 6.54 12.70 13.93
C ASP A 96 6.97 11.94 12.68
N ILE A 97 7.49 10.71 12.84
CA ILE A 97 7.85 9.85 11.71
C ILE A 97 6.61 9.02 11.33
N PRO A 98 5.94 9.29 10.20
CA PRO A 98 4.77 8.53 9.79
C PRO A 98 5.18 7.13 9.32
N TRP A 99 4.35 6.14 9.64
CA TRP A 99 4.49 4.78 9.13
C TRP A 99 3.14 4.24 8.65
N GLY A 100 3.18 3.28 7.72
CA GLY A 100 1.97 2.64 7.22
C GLY A 100 2.25 1.40 6.39
N THR A 101 1.31 0.47 6.41
CA THR A 101 1.36 -0.74 5.57
C THR A 101 1.13 -0.35 4.10
N ALA A 102 2.14 -0.54 3.25
CA ALA A 102 2.03 -0.23 1.81
C ALA A 102 1.01 -1.13 1.11
N ASP A 103 1.03 -2.43 1.41
CA ASP A 103 0.09 -3.43 0.91
C ASP A 103 -0.86 -3.90 2.03
N PRO A 104 -2.12 -4.24 1.68
CA PRO A 104 -3.10 -4.71 2.65
C PRO A 104 -2.80 -6.14 3.14
N MET A 105 -2.98 -6.35 4.43
CA MET A 105 -2.95 -7.64 5.08
C MET A 105 -4.25 -8.39 4.83
N GLN A 106 -4.16 -9.59 4.29
CA GLN A 106 -5.33 -10.43 4.07
C GLN A 106 -5.54 -11.33 5.28
N VAL A 107 -6.66 -11.15 5.98
CA VAL A 107 -7.04 -11.98 7.13
C VAL A 107 -8.47 -12.49 6.95
N ILE A 108 -8.80 -13.60 7.60
CA ILE A 108 -10.18 -14.06 7.71
C ILE A 108 -10.68 -13.59 9.07
N ASP A 109 -11.73 -12.78 9.09
CA ASP A 109 -12.32 -12.30 10.34
C ASP A 109 -12.92 -13.49 11.12
N PRO A 110 -12.56 -13.67 12.41
CA PRO A 110 -13.00 -14.82 13.19
C PRO A 110 -14.50 -14.81 13.50
N LYS A 111 -15.17 -13.64 13.49
CA LYS A 111 -16.59 -13.49 13.82
C LYS A 111 -17.47 -13.69 12.59
N PHE A 112 -17.15 -13.01 11.48
CA PHE A 112 -17.95 -13.03 10.26
C PHE A 112 -17.48 -14.07 9.23
N LYS A 113 -16.32 -14.70 9.43
CA LYS A 113 -15.71 -15.70 8.53
C LYS A 113 -15.52 -15.23 7.10
N ILE A 114 -15.37 -13.92 6.90
CA ILE A 114 -15.07 -13.31 5.61
C ILE A 114 -13.63 -12.87 5.51
N LYS A 115 -13.13 -12.80 4.28
CA LYS A 115 -11.81 -12.27 3.98
C LYS A 115 -11.84 -10.74 4.02
N LEU A 116 -10.98 -10.15 4.83
CA LEU A 116 -10.78 -8.71 4.96
C LEU A 116 -9.37 -8.31 4.51
N ARG A 117 -9.26 -7.13 3.89
CA ARG A 117 -7.99 -6.51 3.48
C ARG A 117 -7.66 -5.35 4.41
N ILE A 118 -6.94 -5.65 5.48
CA ILE A 118 -6.63 -4.69 6.54
C ILE A 118 -5.40 -3.87 6.19
N ARG A 119 -5.44 -2.56 6.47
CA ARG A 119 -4.30 -1.65 6.46
C ARG A 119 -4.17 -1.01 7.83
N ALA A 120 -2.94 -0.68 8.19
CA ALA A 120 -2.65 0.04 9.42
C ALA A 120 -1.68 1.18 9.14
N PHE A 121 -1.86 2.29 9.85
CA PHE A 121 -0.95 3.42 9.81
C PHE A 121 -0.88 4.11 11.17
N GLY A 122 0.16 4.91 11.33
CA GLY A 122 0.34 5.71 12.51
C GLY A 122 1.63 6.50 12.48
N GLN A 123 2.15 6.78 13.66
CA GLN A 123 3.35 7.58 13.85
C GLN A 123 4.29 6.93 14.85
N MET A 124 5.58 7.20 14.71
CA MET A 124 6.60 6.76 15.63
C MET A 124 7.57 7.88 15.95
N GLY A 125 8.15 7.80 17.14
CA GLY A 125 9.24 8.64 17.59
C GLY A 125 10.54 7.87 17.62
N MET A 126 11.61 8.50 17.15
CA MET A 126 12.96 7.96 17.13
C MET A 126 13.95 8.96 17.73
N LYS A 127 14.94 8.43 18.44
CA LYS A 127 16.06 9.21 18.97
C LYS A 127 17.37 8.45 18.72
N LEU A 128 18.44 9.20 18.52
CA LEU A 128 19.80 8.66 18.52
C LEU A 128 20.22 8.27 19.95
N SER A 129 20.55 7.00 20.17
CA SER A 129 20.92 6.46 21.49
C SER A 129 22.41 6.17 21.62
N ASN A 130 23.05 5.63 20.58
CA ASN A 130 24.49 5.39 20.53
C ASN A 130 25.08 5.98 19.25
N HIS A 131 25.62 7.19 19.37
CA HIS A 131 26.20 7.98 18.28
C HIS A 131 27.30 7.23 17.52
N LYS A 132 28.16 6.49 18.24
CA LYS A 132 29.28 5.76 17.66
C LYS A 132 28.80 4.63 16.76
N VAL A 133 27.96 3.75 17.31
CA VAL A 133 27.42 2.59 16.59
C VAL A 133 26.59 3.06 15.39
N PHE A 134 25.73 4.04 15.59
CA PHE A 134 24.93 4.62 14.50
C PHE A 134 25.81 5.13 13.36
N PHE A 135 26.85 5.89 13.67
CA PHE A 135 27.72 6.48 12.66
C PHE A 135 28.50 5.41 11.89
N THR A 136 29.08 4.41 12.59
CA THR A 136 29.90 3.38 11.96
C THR A 136 29.08 2.38 11.15
N GLU A 137 27.88 2.02 11.60
CA GLU A 137 27.07 0.97 10.98
C GLU A 137 26.13 1.50 9.87
N LEU A 138 25.57 2.70 10.01
CA LEU A 138 24.52 3.20 9.10
C LEU A 138 24.94 4.33 8.18
N ILE A 139 25.89 5.16 8.59
CA ILE A 139 26.22 6.41 7.88
C ILE A 139 27.47 6.24 7.02
N GLY A 140 28.59 5.84 7.65
CA GLY A 140 29.86 5.71 6.95
C GLY A 140 30.34 7.01 6.29
N ALA A 141 30.98 6.90 5.12
CA ALA A 141 31.53 8.04 4.39
C ALA A 141 30.42 8.84 3.69
N MET A 142 30.50 10.17 3.77
CA MET A 142 29.56 11.10 3.14
C MET A 142 30.28 12.16 2.30
N PRO A 143 29.68 12.65 1.20
CA PRO A 143 30.07 13.87 0.52
C PRO A 143 30.09 15.11 1.44
N GLN A 144 30.96 16.06 1.13
CA GLN A 144 31.07 17.32 1.87
C GLN A 144 29.76 18.12 1.82
N ALA A 145 29.44 18.80 2.92
CA ALA A 145 28.23 19.62 3.08
C ALA A 145 26.90 18.86 2.89
N GLU A 146 26.90 17.53 2.95
CA GLU A 146 25.69 16.71 2.87
C GLU A 146 25.06 16.53 4.26
N ALA A 147 23.73 16.44 4.28
CA ALA A 147 22.95 16.06 5.44
C ALA A 147 22.11 14.82 5.15
N VAL A 148 21.97 13.97 6.16
CA VAL A 148 21.01 12.84 6.16
C VAL A 148 19.79 13.26 6.98
N ASN A 149 18.60 12.95 6.49
CA ASN A 149 17.33 13.21 7.16
C ASN A 149 16.75 11.95 7.82
N TYR A 150 15.70 12.09 8.63
CA TYR A 150 15.09 10.95 9.33
C TYR A 150 14.36 10.01 8.37
N GLU A 151 13.83 10.53 7.25
CA GLU A 151 13.15 9.72 6.24
C GLU A 151 14.08 8.65 5.65
N ARG A 152 15.32 9.03 5.29
CA ARG A 152 16.32 8.10 4.77
C ARG A 152 16.69 7.01 5.79
N ILE A 153 16.72 7.35 7.09
CA ILE A 153 16.95 6.36 8.15
C ILE A 153 15.75 5.44 8.31
N TYR A 154 14.53 5.98 8.28
CA TYR A 154 13.31 5.19 8.36
C TYR A 154 13.21 4.17 7.22
N ASP A 155 13.62 4.53 6.00
CA ASP A 155 13.57 3.62 4.85
C ASP A 155 14.39 2.34 5.05
N PHE A 156 15.50 2.38 5.80
CA PHE A 156 16.27 1.18 6.14
C PHE A 156 15.46 0.18 6.99
N TYR A 157 14.56 0.67 7.84
CA TYR A 157 13.78 -0.15 8.78
C TYR A 157 12.32 -0.32 8.39
N ARG A 158 11.85 0.37 7.35
CA ARG A 158 10.45 0.38 6.93
C ARG A 158 9.89 -1.03 6.76
N SER A 159 10.62 -1.91 6.08
CA SER A 159 10.21 -3.30 5.85
C SER A 159 10.09 -4.10 7.15
N LEU A 160 11.04 -3.92 8.08
CA LEU A 160 11.02 -4.57 9.39
C LEU A 160 9.82 -4.09 10.21
N ILE A 161 9.60 -2.78 10.29
CA ILE A 161 8.49 -2.18 11.04
C ILE A 161 7.16 -2.69 10.50
N ILE A 162 6.96 -2.60 9.18
CA ILE A 162 5.75 -3.08 8.52
C ILE A 162 5.56 -4.58 8.78
N GLN A 163 6.60 -5.40 8.68
CA GLN A 163 6.51 -6.83 8.97
C GLN A 163 6.03 -7.10 10.42
N LYS A 164 6.61 -6.43 11.42
CA LYS A 164 6.23 -6.62 12.83
C LYS A 164 4.79 -6.18 13.10
N VAL A 165 4.38 -5.03 12.56
CA VAL A 165 2.98 -4.56 12.59
C VAL A 165 2.06 -5.62 12.01
N LYS A 166 2.38 -6.15 10.82
CA LYS A 166 1.54 -7.15 10.16
C LYS A 166 1.41 -8.41 11.00
N VAL A 167 2.51 -8.95 11.53
CA VAL A 167 2.49 -10.18 12.34
C VAL A 167 1.67 -9.99 13.62
N ILE A 168 1.80 -8.85 14.29
CA ILE A 168 1.10 -8.59 15.56
C ILE A 168 -0.40 -8.40 15.32
N ILE A 169 -0.78 -7.57 14.34
CA ILE A 169 -2.20 -7.31 14.04
C ILE A 169 -2.89 -8.58 13.53
N SER A 170 -2.28 -9.32 12.59
CA SER A 170 -2.90 -10.56 12.08
C SER A 170 -2.93 -11.65 13.15
N GLY A 171 -1.89 -11.76 13.96
CA GLY A 171 -1.82 -12.69 15.08
C GLY A 171 -2.94 -12.44 16.10
N MET A 172 -3.20 -11.18 16.44
CA MET A 172 -4.29 -10.82 17.35
C MET A 172 -5.67 -11.17 16.77
N ILE A 173 -5.87 -10.96 15.46
CA ILE A 173 -7.14 -11.31 14.81
C ILE A 173 -7.33 -12.83 14.71
N ILE A 174 -6.28 -13.55 14.32
CA ILE A 174 -6.37 -14.97 13.97
C ILE A 174 -6.20 -15.85 15.20
N ASN A 175 -5.19 -15.61 16.04
CA ASN A 175 -4.88 -16.47 17.17
C ASN A 175 -5.75 -16.13 18.38
N ASP A 176 -5.91 -14.84 18.66
CA ASP A 176 -6.71 -14.38 19.82
C ASP A 176 -8.21 -14.30 19.48
N GLN A 177 -8.59 -14.64 18.24
CA GLN A 177 -9.97 -14.64 17.73
C GLN A 177 -10.68 -13.28 17.88
N ILE A 178 -9.94 -12.17 17.79
CA ILE A 178 -10.50 -10.82 17.85
C ILE A 178 -10.99 -10.38 16.47
N SER A 179 -12.23 -9.92 16.36
CA SER A 179 -12.74 -9.38 15.09
C SER A 179 -11.98 -8.12 14.69
N ALA A 180 -11.81 -7.90 13.38
CA ALA A 180 -11.22 -6.67 12.86
C ALA A 180 -12.04 -5.41 13.24
N LEU A 181 -13.33 -5.57 13.54
CA LEU A 181 -14.19 -4.49 14.06
C LEU A 181 -13.97 -4.18 15.54
N GLU A 182 -13.31 -5.08 16.27
CA GLU A 182 -13.07 -5.00 17.71
C GLU A 182 -11.59 -4.74 18.00
N ILE A 183 -10.82 -4.36 16.97
CA ILE A 183 -9.38 -4.10 17.07
C ILE A 183 -9.08 -2.70 17.62
N GLN A 184 -10.01 -1.74 17.48
CA GLN A 184 -9.83 -0.35 17.87
C GLN A 184 -9.53 -0.17 19.38
N PRO A 185 -10.20 -0.88 20.30
CA PRO A 185 -9.84 -0.85 21.73
C PRO A 185 -8.46 -1.44 22.05
N ARG A 186 -7.84 -2.17 21.11
CA ARG A 186 -6.55 -2.86 21.29
C ARG A 186 -5.38 -2.11 20.67
N LEU A 187 -5.58 -0.92 20.10
CA LEU A 187 -4.52 -0.19 19.40
C LEU A 187 -3.34 0.18 20.31
N GLU A 188 -3.58 0.47 21.60
CA GLU A 188 -2.52 0.72 22.58
C GLU A 188 -1.68 -0.54 22.82
N GLU A 189 -2.34 -1.69 23.05
CA GLU A 189 -1.67 -2.98 23.22
C GLU A 189 -0.83 -3.38 21.98
N ILE A 190 -1.37 -3.15 20.78
CA ILE A 190 -0.65 -3.38 19.52
C ILE A 190 0.55 -2.45 19.42
N SER A 191 0.36 -1.17 19.78
CA SER A 191 1.42 -0.16 19.73
C SER A 191 2.61 -0.55 20.62
N ASP A 192 2.34 -0.97 21.85
CA ASP A 192 3.37 -1.40 22.81
C ASP A 192 4.09 -2.67 22.35
N LYS A 193 3.33 -3.68 21.91
CA LYS A 193 3.90 -4.93 21.38
C LYS A 193 4.79 -4.67 20.16
N VAL A 194 4.37 -3.80 19.25
CA VAL A 194 5.18 -3.45 18.07
C VAL A 194 6.43 -2.71 18.51
N LYS A 195 6.28 -1.68 19.37
CA LYS A 195 7.38 -0.88 19.89
C LYS A 195 8.47 -1.77 20.49
N GLU A 196 8.11 -2.67 21.42
CA GLU A 196 9.05 -3.59 22.06
C GLU A 196 9.88 -4.36 21.02
N LYS A 197 9.21 -4.95 20.02
CA LYS A 197 9.85 -5.79 19.00
C LYS A 197 10.71 -5.01 18.01
N ILE A 198 10.36 -3.77 17.68
CA ILE A 198 11.16 -2.96 16.76
C ILE A 198 12.31 -2.27 17.50
N THR A 199 12.12 -1.85 18.75
CA THR A 199 13.18 -1.25 19.57
C THR A 199 14.35 -2.21 19.73
N GLU A 200 14.08 -3.49 20.03
CA GLU A 200 15.13 -4.52 20.16
C GLU A 200 16.02 -4.64 18.92
N GLU A 201 15.43 -4.59 17.73
CA GLU A 201 16.15 -4.73 16.46
C GLU A 201 16.88 -3.44 16.06
N ILE A 202 16.24 -2.28 16.24
CA ILE A 202 16.76 -0.97 15.84
C ILE A 202 17.89 -0.51 16.80
N ALA A 203 17.82 -0.90 18.08
CA ALA A 203 18.86 -0.60 19.08
C ALA A 203 20.25 -1.12 18.70
N LYS A 204 20.32 -2.20 17.91
CA LYS A 204 21.59 -2.77 17.41
C LYS A 204 22.39 -1.79 16.55
N TYR A 205 21.73 -0.78 16.00
CA TYR A 205 22.32 0.24 15.13
C TYR A 205 22.37 1.62 15.80
N GLY A 206 22.26 1.68 17.13
CA GLY A 206 22.42 2.92 17.89
C GLY A 206 21.23 3.89 17.84
N LEU A 207 20.06 3.41 17.44
CA LEU A 207 18.80 4.17 17.43
C LEU A 207 17.84 3.60 18.50
N ASP A 208 17.02 4.47 19.09
CA ASP A 208 15.94 4.09 20.00
C ASP A 208 14.59 4.50 19.42
N VAL A 209 13.58 3.64 19.57
CA VAL A 209 12.19 3.97 19.25
C VAL A 209 11.50 4.43 20.53
N SER A 210 11.44 5.74 20.71
CA SER A 210 10.94 6.37 21.93
C SER A 210 9.42 6.22 22.06
N THR A 211 8.68 6.31 20.95
CA THR A 211 7.23 6.13 20.89
C THR A 211 6.82 5.39 19.62
N PHE A 212 5.72 4.66 19.68
CA PHE A 212 5.10 4.05 18.51
C PHE A 212 3.59 4.08 18.75
N TYR A 213 2.83 4.58 17.79
CA TYR A 213 1.38 4.68 17.89
C TYR A 213 0.74 4.16 16.61
N VAL A 214 -0.17 3.20 16.77
CA VAL A 214 -1.14 2.83 15.73
C VAL A 214 -2.32 3.79 15.83
N GLN A 215 -2.49 4.62 14.81
CA GLN A 215 -3.59 5.59 14.78
C GLN A 215 -4.87 4.95 14.25
N SER A 216 -4.75 4.06 13.27
CA SER A 216 -5.90 3.43 12.66
C SER A 216 -5.54 2.07 12.08
N VAL A 217 -6.52 1.18 12.18
CA VAL A 217 -6.59 -0.09 11.46
C VAL A 217 -7.90 -0.06 10.68
N SER A 218 -7.81 -0.08 9.35
CA SER A 218 -8.93 0.12 8.44
C SER A 218 -8.93 -0.91 7.32
N PHE A 219 -10.03 -1.01 6.59
CA PHE A 219 -10.18 -1.89 5.43
C PHE A 219 -11.07 -1.20 4.39
N PRO A 220 -11.00 -1.60 3.10
CA PRO A 220 -11.76 -0.96 2.02
C PRO A 220 -13.28 -0.99 2.23
N ASP A 221 -13.97 0.01 1.69
CA ASP A 221 -15.44 0.13 1.74
C ASP A 221 -16.16 -1.10 1.18
N GLU A 222 -15.58 -1.77 0.19
CA GLU A 222 -16.12 -3.00 -0.38
C GLU A 222 -16.19 -4.13 0.66
N ASP A 223 -15.19 -4.22 1.54
CA ASP A 223 -15.15 -5.21 2.61
C ASP A 223 -16.09 -4.79 3.75
N PHE A 224 -16.20 -3.49 4.05
CA PHE A 224 -17.18 -2.95 5.00
C PHE A 224 -18.64 -3.20 4.55
N ALA A 225 -18.94 -3.03 3.26
CA ALA A 225 -20.27 -3.31 2.71
C ALA A 225 -20.66 -4.79 2.83
N LYS A 226 -19.70 -5.72 2.72
CA LYS A 226 -19.94 -7.15 2.96
C LYS A 226 -20.32 -7.41 4.41
N ILE A 227 -19.64 -6.76 5.36
CA ILE A 227 -19.96 -6.88 6.78
C ILE A 227 -21.36 -6.33 7.07
N ASN A 228 -21.69 -5.13 6.56
CA ASN A 228 -23.00 -4.53 6.77
C ASN A 228 -24.13 -5.43 6.25
N ARG A 229 -23.96 -6.04 5.07
CA ARG A 229 -24.96 -7.00 4.55
C ARG A 229 -25.15 -8.19 5.49
N ILE A 230 -24.07 -8.76 6.02
CA ILE A 230 -24.15 -9.88 6.97
C ILE A 230 -24.87 -9.44 8.25
N LEU A 231 -24.56 -8.25 8.76
CA LEU A 231 -25.20 -7.70 9.96
C LEU A 231 -26.70 -7.39 9.72
N GLU A 232 -27.05 -6.85 8.56
CA GLU A 232 -28.43 -6.59 8.15
C GLU A 232 -29.23 -7.89 8.01
N ASP A 233 -28.66 -8.90 7.34
CA ASP A 233 -29.27 -10.23 7.19
C ASP A 233 -29.47 -10.91 8.56
N GLN A 234 -28.46 -10.84 9.43
CA GLN A 234 -28.53 -11.39 10.78
C GLN A 234 -29.58 -10.67 11.63
N ALA A 235 -29.63 -9.34 11.59
CA ALA A 235 -30.63 -8.57 12.31
C ALA A 235 -32.06 -8.85 11.81
N ALA A 236 -32.23 -8.98 10.48
CA ALA A 236 -33.52 -9.34 9.90
C ALA A 236 -33.96 -10.74 10.35
N PHE A 237 -33.03 -11.69 10.40
CA PHE A 237 -33.29 -13.04 10.91
C PHE A 237 -33.67 -13.03 12.39
N ASP A 238 -32.92 -12.32 13.23
CA ASP A 238 -33.15 -12.24 14.69
C ASP A 238 -34.49 -11.57 15.03
N ILE A 239 -34.89 -10.53 14.29
CA ILE A 239 -36.15 -9.82 14.51
C ILE A 239 -37.35 -10.65 14.04
N MET A 240 -37.24 -11.31 12.89
CA MET A 240 -38.39 -11.98 12.26
C MET A 240 -38.56 -13.43 12.70
N GLY A 241 -37.46 -14.10 13.05
CA GLY A 241 -37.39 -15.54 13.25
C GLY A 241 -37.37 -16.31 11.92
N ASP A 242 -36.93 -17.56 12.00
CA ASP A 242 -36.55 -18.42 10.86
C ASP A 242 -37.64 -18.53 9.76
N LYS A 243 -38.88 -18.82 10.17
CA LYS A 243 -40.01 -18.97 9.24
C LYS A 243 -40.35 -17.68 8.50
N ASN A 244 -40.31 -16.54 9.19
CA ASN A 244 -40.68 -15.26 8.61
C ASN A 244 -39.56 -14.67 7.76
N TYR A 245 -38.29 -14.94 8.11
CA TYR A 245 -37.14 -14.57 7.29
C TYR A 245 -37.16 -15.31 5.95
N ALA A 246 -37.34 -16.64 5.98
CA ALA A 246 -37.46 -17.45 4.76
C ALA A 246 -38.63 -16.97 3.87
N MET A 247 -39.77 -16.65 4.49
CA MET A 247 -40.92 -16.10 3.79
C MET A 247 -40.60 -14.75 3.14
N LYS A 248 -39.99 -13.80 3.87
CA LYS A 248 -39.56 -12.51 3.33
C LYS A 248 -38.58 -12.67 2.17
N ARG A 249 -37.55 -13.50 2.32
CA ARG A 249 -36.57 -13.77 1.24
C ARG A 249 -37.23 -14.37 0.00
N SER A 250 -38.26 -15.21 0.17
CA SER A 250 -39.04 -15.71 -0.97
C SER A 250 -39.76 -14.57 -1.70
N PHE A 251 -40.37 -13.64 -0.97
CA PHE A 251 -41.00 -12.45 -1.56
C PHE A 251 -40.00 -11.51 -2.24
N ASP A 252 -38.83 -11.30 -1.66
CA ASP A 252 -37.77 -10.48 -2.27
C ASP A 252 -37.35 -11.07 -3.63
N VAL A 253 -37.16 -12.40 -3.71
CA VAL A 253 -36.86 -13.09 -4.97
C VAL A 253 -38.00 -12.96 -5.99
N TYR A 254 -39.25 -13.08 -5.55
CA TYR A 254 -40.42 -12.83 -6.42
C TYR A 254 -40.44 -11.40 -6.95
N GLN A 255 -40.15 -10.41 -6.09
CA GLN A 255 -40.13 -9.00 -6.47
C GLN A 255 -39.00 -8.68 -7.45
N ASP A 256 -37.80 -9.22 -7.23
CA ASP A 256 -36.65 -9.06 -8.13
C ASP A 256 -36.86 -9.77 -9.48
N ALA A 257 -37.54 -10.92 -9.48
CA ALA A 257 -37.94 -11.62 -10.70
C ALA A 257 -39.00 -10.82 -11.48
N ALA A 258 -39.96 -10.18 -10.79
CA ALA A 258 -40.97 -9.32 -11.40
C ALA A 258 -40.37 -8.02 -11.97
N ARG A 259 -39.32 -7.48 -11.35
CA ARG A 259 -38.57 -6.31 -11.87
C ARG A 259 -37.71 -6.62 -13.10
N ASN A 260 -37.38 -7.89 -13.34
CA ASN A 260 -36.65 -8.34 -14.52
C ASN A 260 -37.63 -8.75 -15.64
N GLU A 261 -38.22 -7.75 -16.32
CA GLU A 261 -39.22 -7.92 -17.39
C GLU A 261 -38.73 -8.72 -18.62
N GLY A 262 -37.44 -9.08 -18.70
CA GLY A 262 -36.82 -9.71 -19.88
C GLY A 262 -36.34 -11.16 -19.73
N GLY A 263 -36.59 -11.84 -18.60
CA GLY A 263 -36.12 -13.21 -18.34
C GLY A 263 -37.26 -14.22 -18.17
N VAL A 264 -37.02 -15.50 -18.48
CA VAL A 264 -37.97 -16.64 -18.34
C VAL A 264 -38.61 -16.74 -16.95
N SER A 265 -38.00 -16.15 -15.92
CA SER A 265 -38.55 -16.02 -14.55
C SER A 265 -39.69 -15.01 -14.43
N GLY A 266 -39.72 -13.93 -15.23
CA GLY A 266 -40.82 -12.96 -15.27
C GLY A 266 -42.10 -13.57 -15.85
N ALA A 267 -41.99 -14.55 -16.74
CA ALA A 267 -43.13 -15.26 -17.33
C ALA A 267 -43.81 -16.25 -16.35
N MET A 268 -43.07 -16.82 -15.40
CA MET A 268 -43.68 -17.64 -14.34
C MET A 268 -44.28 -16.79 -13.20
N ALA A 269 -43.73 -15.59 -12.95
CA ALA A 269 -44.26 -14.68 -11.93
C ALA A 269 -45.52 -13.90 -12.39
N ALA A 270 -45.59 -13.50 -13.66
CA ALA A 270 -46.79 -12.87 -14.21
C ALA A 270 -47.98 -13.84 -14.41
N GLY A 271 -47.71 -15.15 -14.36
CA GLY A 271 -48.68 -16.22 -14.60
C GLY A 271 -49.36 -16.80 -13.36
N GLY A 272 -49.28 -16.18 -12.18
CA GLY A 272 -50.17 -16.50 -11.04
C GLY A 272 -50.17 -17.96 -10.55
N MET A 273 -49.13 -18.75 -10.82
CA MET A 273 -49.04 -20.16 -10.41
C MET A 273 -47.98 -20.33 -9.31
N GLY A 274 -48.19 -19.63 -8.19
CA GLY A 274 -47.53 -19.91 -6.92
C GLY A 274 -48.55 -20.46 -5.94
N ILE A 275 -48.32 -21.70 -5.47
CA ILE A 275 -49.06 -22.37 -4.37
C ILE A 275 -50.48 -22.84 -4.76
N GLY A 276 -50.61 -23.96 -5.47
CA GLY A 276 -51.94 -24.56 -5.69
C GLY A 276 -52.04 -25.86 -6.50
N VAL A 277 -50.98 -26.32 -7.17
CA VAL A 277 -51.06 -27.47 -8.09
C VAL A 277 -50.41 -28.73 -7.48
N GLY A 278 -50.83 -29.10 -6.27
CA GLY A 278 -50.37 -30.30 -5.57
C GLY A 278 -51.35 -31.48 -5.61
N ALA A 279 -52.58 -31.30 -6.10
CA ALA A 279 -53.64 -32.33 -5.97
C ALA A 279 -54.50 -32.57 -7.22
N GLY A 280 -54.38 -31.75 -8.29
CA GLY A 280 -55.24 -31.85 -9.48
C GLY A 280 -54.68 -32.68 -10.65
N ILE A 281 -53.37 -32.97 -10.66
CA ILE A 281 -52.69 -33.59 -11.80
C ILE A 281 -52.61 -35.13 -11.69
N MET A 282 -52.89 -35.71 -10.52
CA MET A 282 -52.83 -37.16 -10.32
C MET A 282 -54.10 -37.90 -10.79
N HIS A 283 -55.21 -37.21 -11.03
CA HIS A 283 -56.50 -37.84 -11.35
C HIS A 283 -56.91 -37.78 -12.84
N SER A 284 -56.12 -37.14 -13.70
CA SER A 284 -56.39 -37.08 -15.14
C SER A 284 -55.53 -38.05 -15.98
N MET A 285 -54.76 -38.92 -15.32
CA MET A 285 -53.76 -39.79 -15.97
C MET A 285 -54.18 -41.27 -16.11
N GLN A 286 -55.47 -41.62 -15.90
CA GLN A 286 -55.92 -43.02 -15.84
C GLN A 286 -56.90 -43.47 -16.94
N THR A 287 -57.31 -42.64 -17.90
CA THR A 287 -58.25 -43.10 -18.93
C THR A 287 -57.96 -42.54 -20.31
N GLN A 288 -57.79 -43.48 -21.25
CA GLN A 288 -57.90 -43.39 -22.71
C GLN A 288 -56.61 -43.18 -23.52
N MET A 289 -56.08 -44.31 -24.01
CA MET A 289 -55.65 -44.46 -25.41
C MET A 289 -56.91 -44.65 -26.30
N PRO A 290 -56.96 -44.18 -27.56
CA PRO A 290 -56.18 -44.77 -28.68
C PRO A 290 -55.63 -43.79 -29.74
N ASN A 291 -54.65 -44.30 -30.50
CA ASN A 291 -54.02 -43.75 -31.73
C ASN A 291 -55.06 -43.61 -32.90
N PRO A 292 -54.87 -42.85 -34.02
CA PRO A 292 -53.61 -42.69 -34.78
C PRO A 292 -53.38 -41.33 -35.54
N MET A 293 -52.25 -41.28 -36.27
CA MET A 293 -51.88 -40.44 -37.43
C MET A 293 -51.23 -39.04 -37.25
N MET A 294 -50.13 -38.90 -38.00
CA MET A 294 -49.51 -37.71 -38.63
C MET A 294 -49.91 -36.32 -38.11
N GLN A 295 -48.94 -35.52 -37.67
CA GLN A 295 -48.47 -34.37 -38.47
C GLN A 295 -47.16 -33.80 -37.92
N GLN A 296 -46.20 -33.65 -38.83
CA GLN A 296 -44.97 -32.90 -38.66
C GLN A 296 -45.31 -31.40 -38.67
N SER A 297 -44.93 -30.67 -37.62
CA SER A 297 -44.93 -29.21 -37.65
C SER A 297 -43.72 -28.67 -36.89
N ALA A 298 -42.91 -27.91 -37.63
CA ALA A 298 -41.67 -27.31 -37.22
C ALA A 298 -41.89 -26.26 -36.12
N GLN A 299 -41.15 -26.38 -35.02
CA GLN A 299 -40.96 -25.30 -34.06
C GLN A 299 -39.93 -24.29 -34.60
N PRO A 300 -40.06 -22.99 -34.28
CA PRO A 300 -39.18 -21.95 -34.80
C PRO A 300 -37.74 -22.23 -34.35
N GLN A 301 -36.81 -22.37 -35.29
CA GLN A 301 -35.39 -22.38 -35.02
C GLN A 301 -35.04 -21.07 -34.31
N ALA A 302 -34.86 -21.13 -33.00
CA ALA A 302 -34.20 -20.07 -32.26
C ALA A 302 -32.81 -19.91 -32.88
N ALA A 303 -32.55 -18.74 -33.48
CA ALA A 303 -31.26 -18.45 -34.08
C ALA A 303 -30.16 -18.71 -33.04
N MET A 304 -29.18 -19.54 -33.39
CA MET A 304 -27.99 -19.79 -32.57
C MET A 304 -26.85 -18.91 -33.05
N GLN A 305 -26.08 -18.37 -32.12
CA GLN A 305 -24.90 -17.55 -32.38
C GLN A 305 -23.67 -18.20 -31.74
N LYS A 306 -22.53 -18.15 -32.43
CA LYS A 306 -21.28 -18.69 -31.91
C LYS A 306 -20.60 -17.71 -30.97
N CYS A 307 -20.08 -18.23 -29.86
CA CYS A 307 -19.29 -17.43 -28.93
C CYS A 307 -18.00 -16.96 -29.60
N PRO A 308 -17.71 -15.65 -29.62
CA PRO A 308 -16.49 -15.12 -30.23
C PRO A 308 -15.21 -15.47 -29.45
N SER A 309 -15.33 -15.91 -28.18
CA SER A 309 -14.17 -16.28 -27.36
C SER A 309 -13.83 -17.77 -27.36
N CYS A 310 -14.81 -18.66 -27.52
CA CYS A 310 -14.58 -20.12 -27.41
C CYS A 310 -15.28 -20.96 -28.51
N GLY A 311 -16.06 -20.33 -29.40
CA GLY A 311 -16.71 -21.00 -30.52
C GLY A 311 -17.97 -21.80 -30.20
N ALA A 312 -18.39 -21.88 -28.93
CA ALA A 312 -19.58 -22.62 -28.51
C ALA A 312 -20.88 -21.97 -29.00
N ASP A 313 -21.88 -22.80 -29.34
CA ASP A 313 -23.19 -22.32 -29.77
C ASP A 313 -24.00 -21.80 -28.57
N ASN A 314 -24.56 -20.61 -28.71
CA ASN A 314 -25.34 -19.93 -27.69
C ASN A 314 -26.68 -19.45 -28.28
N PRO A 315 -27.75 -19.38 -27.48
CA PRO A 315 -29.01 -18.80 -27.91
C PRO A 315 -28.84 -17.36 -28.44
N ALA A 316 -29.61 -16.97 -29.46
CA ALA A 316 -29.69 -15.56 -29.88
C ALA A 316 -30.04 -14.67 -28.69
N ASN A 317 -29.33 -13.56 -28.55
CA ASN A 317 -29.39 -12.57 -27.46
C ASN A 317 -28.79 -12.98 -26.10
N SER A 318 -28.05 -14.08 -25.98
CA SER A 318 -27.26 -14.35 -24.76
C SER A 318 -26.22 -13.24 -24.51
N LYS A 319 -26.23 -12.63 -23.32
CA LYS A 319 -25.26 -11.59 -22.92
C LYS A 319 -23.88 -12.17 -22.55
N PHE A 320 -23.85 -13.41 -22.06
CA PHE A 320 -22.64 -14.15 -21.69
C PHE A 320 -22.69 -15.56 -22.27
N CYS A 321 -21.52 -16.12 -22.57
CA CYS A 321 -21.41 -17.46 -23.09
C CYS A 321 -21.73 -18.49 -22.01
N CYS A 322 -22.65 -19.42 -22.30
CA CYS A 322 -23.01 -20.51 -21.38
C CYS A 322 -21.87 -21.50 -21.11
N ASN A 323 -20.83 -21.53 -21.97
CA ASN A 323 -19.70 -22.44 -21.80
C ASN A 323 -18.50 -21.78 -21.10
N CYS A 324 -18.09 -20.58 -21.52
CA CYS A 324 -16.87 -19.95 -20.99
C CYS A 324 -17.10 -18.71 -20.10
N GLY A 325 -18.36 -18.29 -19.90
CA GLY A 325 -18.73 -17.17 -19.04
C GLY A 325 -18.34 -15.78 -19.55
N LYS A 326 -17.64 -15.67 -20.69
CA LYS A 326 -17.24 -14.38 -21.28
C LYS A 326 -18.42 -13.69 -21.96
N PRO A 327 -18.48 -12.35 -21.98
CA PRO A 327 -19.55 -11.62 -22.64
C PRO A 327 -19.60 -11.93 -24.14
N MET A 328 -20.81 -12.16 -24.65
CA MET A 328 -21.07 -12.43 -26.08
C MET A 328 -21.04 -11.15 -26.92
N VAL A 329 -21.19 -9.99 -26.25
CA VAL A 329 -21.03 -8.67 -26.84
C VAL A 329 -19.66 -8.15 -26.42
N ILE A 330 -18.71 -8.12 -27.35
CA ILE A 330 -17.42 -7.49 -27.12
C ILE A 330 -17.64 -5.97 -27.27
N PRO A 331 -17.43 -5.17 -26.21
CA PRO A 331 -17.51 -3.71 -26.31
C PRO A 331 -16.57 -3.20 -27.40
N LYS A 332 -17.01 -2.18 -28.15
CA LYS A 332 -16.24 -1.61 -29.25
C LYS A 332 -15.71 -0.22 -28.85
N ILE A 333 -14.44 0.02 -29.13
CA ILE A 333 -13.77 1.31 -29.01
C ILE A 333 -13.67 1.99 -30.38
N THR A 334 -13.77 3.31 -30.41
CA THR A 334 -13.57 4.08 -31.65
C THR A 334 -12.08 4.28 -31.91
N CYS A 335 -11.61 3.87 -33.08
CA CYS A 335 -10.21 4.06 -33.47
C CYS A 335 -9.88 5.55 -33.59
N PRO A 336 -8.88 6.08 -32.86
CA PRO A 336 -8.50 7.49 -32.93
C PRO A 336 -7.86 7.89 -34.26
N GLY A 337 -7.40 6.94 -35.08
CA GLY A 337 -6.78 7.22 -36.38
C GLY A 337 -7.76 7.36 -37.55
N CYS A 338 -8.81 6.53 -37.59
CA CYS A 338 -9.75 6.48 -38.73
C CYS A 338 -11.24 6.55 -38.34
N GLY A 339 -11.58 6.55 -37.05
CA GLY A 339 -12.95 6.56 -36.57
C GLY A 339 -13.69 5.21 -36.63
N ALA A 340 -13.06 4.14 -37.11
CA ALA A 340 -13.68 2.82 -37.17
C ALA A 340 -13.96 2.22 -35.78
N GLN A 341 -15.05 1.47 -35.63
CA GLN A 341 -15.34 0.75 -34.39
C GLN A 341 -14.54 -0.56 -34.31
N VAL A 342 -13.63 -0.65 -33.36
CA VAL A 342 -12.73 -1.79 -33.14
C VAL A 342 -13.09 -2.49 -31.84
N ALA A 343 -12.97 -3.81 -31.75
CA ALA A 343 -13.20 -4.54 -30.51
C ALA A 343 -12.23 -4.08 -29.41
N GLU A 344 -12.73 -3.81 -28.22
CA GLU A 344 -11.93 -3.43 -27.04
C GLU A 344 -10.91 -4.53 -26.72
N GLY A 345 -9.64 -4.14 -26.57
CA GLY A 345 -8.51 -5.07 -26.38
C GLY A 345 -7.78 -5.47 -27.66
N SER A 346 -8.20 -5.02 -28.85
CA SER A 346 -7.44 -5.23 -30.10
C SER A 346 -6.11 -4.47 -30.06
N LYS A 347 -5.00 -5.13 -30.45
CA LYS A 347 -3.66 -4.50 -30.47
C LYS A 347 -3.50 -3.49 -31.61
N PHE A 348 -4.22 -3.68 -32.71
CA PHE A 348 -4.20 -2.82 -33.90
C PHE A 348 -5.62 -2.61 -34.41
N CYS A 349 -5.86 -1.49 -35.09
CA CYS A 349 -7.08 -1.25 -35.83
C CYS A 349 -7.09 -2.08 -37.11
N ASN A 350 -8.18 -2.83 -37.32
CA ASN A 350 -8.31 -3.73 -38.47
C ASN A 350 -8.51 -2.98 -39.80
N GLU A 351 -8.91 -1.71 -39.76
CA GLU A 351 -9.18 -0.88 -40.94
C GLU A 351 -7.97 -0.04 -41.37
N CYS A 352 -7.27 0.60 -40.41
CA CYS A 352 -6.17 1.52 -40.73
C CYS A 352 -4.79 1.07 -40.23
N GLY A 353 -4.69 -0.06 -39.53
CA GLY A 353 -3.42 -0.61 -39.03
C GLY A 353 -2.83 0.14 -37.82
N MET A 354 -3.49 1.18 -37.30
CA MET A 354 -2.98 1.96 -36.17
C MET A 354 -2.93 1.13 -34.88
N SER A 355 -1.80 1.16 -34.17
CA SER A 355 -1.66 0.51 -32.87
C SER A 355 -2.57 1.14 -31.82
N LEU A 356 -3.33 0.31 -31.11
CA LEU A 356 -4.26 0.71 -30.05
C LEU A 356 -3.70 0.43 -28.64
N VAL A 357 -2.42 0.04 -28.55
CA VAL A 357 -1.75 -0.21 -27.28
C VAL A 357 -1.32 1.11 -26.64
N PRO A 358 -1.71 1.40 -25.38
CA PRO A 358 -1.27 2.59 -24.66
C PRO A 358 0.25 2.61 -24.51
N LYS A 359 0.90 3.70 -24.93
CA LYS A 359 2.34 3.91 -24.72
C LYS A 359 2.56 4.58 -23.36
N VAL A 360 3.65 4.24 -22.67
CA VAL A 360 4.05 4.91 -21.43
C VAL A 360 5.08 5.99 -21.77
N CYS A 361 4.82 7.22 -21.36
CA CYS A 361 5.77 8.32 -21.51
C CYS A 361 6.91 8.20 -20.49
N GLU A 362 8.09 8.79 -20.76
CA GLU A 362 9.23 8.83 -19.83
C GLU A 362 8.87 9.45 -18.46
N CYS A 363 7.84 10.28 -18.39
CA CYS A 363 7.34 10.84 -17.13
C CYS A 363 6.44 9.87 -16.34
N GLY A 364 6.29 8.63 -16.79
CA GLY A 364 5.46 7.59 -16.16
C GLY A 364 3.97 7.65 -16.51
N ALA A 365 3.53 8.62 -17.32
CA ALA A 365 2.13 8.75 -17.71
C ALA A 365 1.76 7.78 -18.86
N THR A 366 0.69 7.01 -18.67
CA THR A 366 0.07 6.18 -19.73
C THR A 366 -0.68 7.08 -20.71
N LEU A 367 -0.29 7.03 -21.98
CA LEU A 367 -0.86 7.85 -23.04
C LEU A 367 -2.00 7.12 -23.72
N ALA A 368 -3.03 7.89 -24.10
CA ALA A 368 -4.09 7.36 -24.95
C ALA A 368 -3.49 6.85 -26.28
N PRO A 369 -4.05 5.80 -26.88
CA PRO A 369 -3.56 5.30 -28.15
C PRO A 369 -3.60 6.39 -29.23
N GLY A 370 -2.47 6.65 -29.89
CA GLY A 370 -2.33 7.69 -30.92
C GLY A 370 -1.97 9.10 -30.45
N SER A 371 -1.69 9.31 -29.15
CA SER A 371 -1.18 10.61 -28.67
C SER A 371 0.22 10.93 -29.23
N LYS A 372 0.34 12.03 -29.99
CA LYS A 372 1.64 12.57 -30.49
C LYS A 372 2.43 13.37 -29.44
N PHE A 373 1.76 13.77 -28.36
CA PHE A 373 2.32 14.55 -27.27
C PHE A 373 1.81 14.00 -25.94
N CYS A 374 2.64 14.07 -24.90
CA CYS A 374 2.23 13.70 -23.56
C CYS A 374 1.39 14.81 -22.93
N ASN A 375 0.16 14.48 -22.53
CA ASN A 375 -0.74 15.43 -21.86
C ASN A 375 -0.26 15.85 -20.47
N ASN A 376 0.69 15.12 -19.86
CA ASN A 376 1.20 15.42 -18.52
C ASN A 376 2.50 16.24 -18.52
N CYS A 377 3.41 15.99 -19.48
CA CYS A 377 4.71 16.67 -19.51
C CYS A 377 4.98 17.47 -20.79
N GLY A 378 4.05 17.49 -21.75
CA GLY A 378 4.16 18.26 -22.99
C GLY A 378 5.20 17.77 -24.01
N LYS A 379 6.01 16.76 -23.66
CA LYS A 379 7.02 16.18 -24.57
C LYS A 379 6.34 15.44 -25.73
N LYS A 380 6.91 15.56 -26.92
CA LYS A 380 6.50 14.81 -28.10
C LYS A 380 6.82 13.33 -27.91
N VAL A 381 5.90 12.47 -28.29
CA VAL A 381 6.02 11.01 -28.20
C VAL A 381 5.81 10.48 -29.61
N ASP A 382 6.85 9.88 -30.19
CA ASP A 382 6.82 9.35 -31.56
C ASP A 382 5.97 8.06 -31.65
#